data_AF-A0A933BL89-F1
#
_entry.id   AF-A0A933BL89-F1
#
_cell.length_a   1.000
_cell.length_b   1.000
_cell.length_c   1.000
_cell.angle_alpha   90.00
_cell.angle_beta   90.00
_cell.angle_gamma   90.00
#
_symmetry.space_group_name_H-M   'P 1'
#
loop_
_entity.id
_entity.type
_entity.pdbx_description
1 polymer ?
#
loop_
_entity_poly.entity_id
_entity_poly.type
_entity_poly.pdbx_seq_one_letter_code
_entity_poly.pdbx_strand_id
1 'polypeptide(L)'
;MTRGASLLFLAMILCAASPALAQQAPVTPTRQAFRSLELGMTREQVSQIVSSPGPMDLKQESWGRWVPGSRPREMEVLRIHFFDNRSYWIEYDAFGDSWLREEKGSCSDWIKAPLRRLKESFQGK
;
A
#
# COMPACT_ATOMS: atom_id res chain seq x y z
N MET A 1 -40.77 6.50 -43.40
CA MET A 1 -40.39 6.13 -42.02
C MET A 1 -39.22 5.15 -42.07
N THR A 2 -37.97 5.63 -42.14
CA THR A 2 -36.72 4.83 -41.97
C THR A 2 -35.50 5.78 -41.92
N ARG A 3 -35.60 6.89 -41.18
CA ARG A 3 -34.49 7.85 -41.00
C ARG A 3 -34.06 8.07 -39.55
N GLY A 4 -34.62 7.30 -38.61
CA GLY A 4 -34.32 7.42 -37.17
C GLY A 4 -33.48 6.29 -36.58
N ALA A 5 -33.20 5.22 -37.33
CA ALA A 5 -32.51 4.04 -36.80
C ALA A 5 -30.97 4.16 -36.82
N SER A 6 -30.41 5.02 -37.69
CA SER A 6 -28.97 5.10 -37.92
C SER A 6 -28.20 5.99 -36.93
N LEU A 7 -28.89 6.81 -36.13
CA LEU A 7 -28.25 7.64 -35.10
C LEU A 7 -28.10 6.90 -33.76
N LEU A 8 -28.95 5.91 -33.48
CA LEU A 8 -28.89 5.13 -32.24
C LEU A 8 -27.71 4.13 -32.25
N PHE A 9 -27.31 3.63 -33.43
CA PHE A 9 -26.16 2.73 -33.53
C PHE A 9 -24.81 3.45 -33.34
N LEU A 10 -24.70 4.74 -33.69
CA LEU A 10 -23.46 5.49 -33.50
C LEU A 10 -23.22 5.88 -32.03
N ALA A 11 -24.29 6.12 -31.27
CA ALA A 11 -24.20 6.42 -29.84
C ALA A 11 -23.77 5.22 -28.99
N MET A 12 -24.11 3.98 -29.40
CA MET A 12 -23.69 2.77 -28.66
C MET A 12 -22.23 2.38 -28.87
N ILE A 13 -21.58 2.80 -29.96
CA ILE A 13 -20.15 2.51 -30.19
C ILE A 13 -19.25 3.46 -29.38
N LEU A 14 -19.71 4.68 -29.08
CA LEU A 14 -18.96 5.66 -28.28
C LEU A 14 -19.02 5.40 -26.77
N CYS A 15 -20.02 4.65 -26.28
CA CYS A 15 -20.07 4.20 -24.88
C CYS A 15 -19.32 2.88 -24.62
N ALA A 16 -18.86 2.18 -25.65
CA ALA A 16 -18.07 0.96 -25.51
C ALA A 16 -16.54 1.20 -25.52
N ALA A 17 -16.12 2.45 -25.69
CA ALA A 17 -14.72 2.83 -25.74
C ALA A 17 -14.36 3.73 -24.55
N SER A 18 -14.36 3.18 -23.34
CA SER A 18 -13.47 3.60 -22.25
C SER A 18 -13.64 2.69 -21.01
N PRO A 19 -12.57 2.45 -20.23
CA PRO A 19 -11.33 3.22 -20.25
C PRO A 19 -10.26 2.48 -21.02
N ALA A 20 -9.27 3.25 -21.48
CA ALA A 20 -7.91 2.77 -21.50
C ALA A 20 -7.72 1.80 -20.33
N LEU A 21 -7.26 0.59 -20.60
CA LEU A 21 -6.50 -0.16 -19.60
C LEU A 21 -5.51 0.86 -19.06
N ALA A 22 -5.85 1.46 -17.91
CA ALA A 22 -4.96 2.32 -17.16
C ALA A 22 -3.75 1.42 -17.04
N GLN A 23 -2.70 1.74 -17.81
CA GLN A 23 -1.49 0.95 -17.85
C GLN A 23 -1.10 0.81 -16.40
N GLN A 24 -1.40 -0.35 -15.81
CA GLN A 24 -0.98 -0.63 -14.47
C GLN A 24 0.52 -0.60 -14.63
N ALA A 25 1.14 0.47 -14.10
CA ALA A 25 2.58 0.60 -14.10
C ALA A 25 3.13 -0.77 -13.68
N PRO A 26 4.13 -1.30 -14.40
CA PRO A 26 4.64 -2.65 -14.16
C PRO A 26 4.79 -2.85 -12.65
N VAL A 27 4.09 -3.87 -12.12
CA VAL A 27 4.03 -4.06 -10.67
C VAL A 27 5.40 -4.54 -10.23
N THR A 28 6.13 -3.65 -9.58
CA THR A 28 7.43 -3.98 -9.01
C THR A 28 7.26 -4.94 -7.82
N PRO A 29 8.25 -5.78 -7.53
CA PRO A 29 8.20 -6.66 -6.35
C PRO A 29 7.95 -5.90 -5.04
N THR A 30 8.46 -4.67 -4.92
CA THR A 30 8.22 -3.82 -3.73
C THR A 30 6.79 -3.31 -3.68
N ARG A 31 6.21 -2.89 -4.81
CA ARG A 31 4.79 -2.51 -4.86
C ARG A 31 3.87 -3.70 -4.58
N GLN A 32 4.21 -4.88 -5.07
CA GLN A 32 3.48 -6.11 -4.75
C GLN A 32 3.55 -6.43 -3.25
N ALA A 33 4.73 -6.36 -2.65
CA ALA A 33 4.90 -6.57 -1.21
C ALA A 33 4.06 -5.56 -0.41
N PHE A 34 4.11 -4.27 -0.75
CA PHE A 34 3.27 -3.24 -0.12
C PHE A 34 1.77 -3.60 -0.18
N ARG A 35 1.27 -4.02 -1.34
CA ARG A 35 -0.13 -4.40 -1.51
C ARG A 35 -0.52 -5.58 -0.61
N SER A 36 0.35 -6.58 -0.48
CA SER A 36 0.11 -7.77 0.35
C SER A 36 0.25 -7.53 1.85
N LEU A 37 1.02 -6.52 2.28
CA LEU A 37 1.20 -6.22 3.71
C LEU A 37 -0.07 -5.64 4.33
N GLU A 38 -0.41 -6.07 5.54
CA GLU A 38 -1.52 -5.52 6.30
C GLU A 38 -1.06 -5.05 7.68
N LEU A 39 -1.86 -4.18 8.29
CA LEU A 39 -1.63 -3.74 9.67
C LEU A 39 -1.87 -4.90 10.63
N GLY A 40 -1.07 -4.95 11.70
CA GLY A 40 -1.16 -5.98 12.74
C GLY A 40 -0.39 -7.27 12.42
N MET A 41 0.15 -7.41 11.21
CA MET A 41 1.01 -8.52 10.82
C MET A 41 2.25 -8.58 11.72
N THR A 42 2.69 -9.79 12.06
CA THR A 42 3.90 -9.97 12.86
C THR A 42 5.16 -9.73 12.04
N ARG A 43 6.30 -9.49 12.69
CA ARG A 43 7.59 -9.36 11.99
C ARG A 43 7.92 -10.58 11.14
N GLU A 44 7.55 -11.78 11.58
CA GLU A 44 7.75 -13.03 10.83
C GLU A 44 6.93 -13.04 9.54
N GLN A 45 5.65 -12.66 9.62
CA GLN A 45 4.77 -12.57 8.45
C GLN A 45 5.27 -11.51 7.47
N VAL A 46 5.69 -10.34 7.99
CA VAL A 46 6.29 -9.29 7.19
C VAL A 46 7.57 -9.79 6.51
N SER A 47 8.47 -10.43 7.25
CA SER A 47 9.73 -10.99 6.75
C SER A 47 9.50 -11.94 5.57
N GLN A 48 8.49 -12.79 5.66
CA GLN A 48 8.10 -13.71 4.59
C GLN A 48 7.60 -12.96 3.35
N ILE A 49 6.74 -11.94 3.52
CA ILE A 49 6.18 -11.16 2.40
C ILE A 49 7.27 -10.35 1.68
N VAL A 50 8.19 -9.74 2.42
CA VAL A 50 9.27 -8.93 1.82
C VAL A 50 10.49 -9.75 1.41
N SER A 51 10.48 -11.07 1.67
CA SER A 51 11.59 -12.01 1.46
C SER A 51 12.92 -11.51 2.04
N SER A 52 12.89 -10.97 3.26
CA SER A 52 14.06 -10.43 3.95
C SER A 52 14.00 -10.74 5.44
N PRO A 53 15.13 -11.10 6.09
CA PRO A 53 15.17 -11.28 7.53
C PRO A 53 15.24 -9.95 8.30
N GLY A 54 15.46 -8.82 7.64
CA GLY A 54 15.63 -7.52 8.29
C GLY A 54 14.51 -7.12 9.26
N PRO A 55 13.21 -7.32 8.92
CA PRO A 55 12.10 -7.04 9.83
C PRO A 55 12.16 -7.77 11.17
N MET A 56 12.92 -8.86 11.29
CA MET A 56 13.03 -9.67 12.51
C MET A 56 13.86 -9.03 13.62
N ASP A 57 14.57 -7.93 13.36
CA ASP A 57 15.33 -7.23 14.41
C ASP A 57 14.38 -6.55 15.42
N LEU A 58 14.19 -7.20 16.57
CA LEU A 58 13.33 -6.73 17.65
C LEU A 58 13.81 -5.42 18.28
N LYS A 59 15.07 -5.03 18.08
CA LYS A 59 15.60 -3.76 18.60
C LYS A 59 15.23 -2.57 17.72
N GLN A 60 14.77 -2.81 16.49
CA GLN A 60 14.42 -1.75 15.54
C GLN A 60 12.92 -1.55 15.48
N GLU A 61 12.44 -0.38 15.86
CA GLU A 61 11.02 -0.01 15.78
C GLU A 61 10.55 0.20 14.33
N SER A 62 11.47 0.36 13.39
CA SER A 62 11.15 0.46 11.97
C SER A 62 12.18 -0.28 11.12
N TRP A 63 11.71 -0.85 10.02
CA TRP A 63 12.55 -1.43 8.98
C TRP A 63 12.19 -0.78 7.64
N GLY A 64 13.18 -0.62 6.77
CA GLY A 64 12.89 -0.20 5.41
C GLY A 64 13.95 -0.63 4.43
N ARG A 65 13.58 -0.60 3.15
CA ARG A 65 14.48 -0.86 2.04
C ARG A 65 14.30 0.16 0.93
N TRP A 66 15.40 0.45 0.26
CA TRP A 66 15.48 1.34 -0.88
C TRP A 66 15.95 0.48 -2.06
N VAL A 67 15.17 0.42 -3.13
CA VAL A 67 15.49 -0.39 -4.30
C VAL A 67 15.30 0.40 -5.59
N PRO A 68 16.06 0.09 -6.65
CA PRO A 68 15.81 0.66 -7.97
C PRO A 68 14.36 0.43 -8.41
N GLY A 69 13.75 1.44 -9.02
CA GLY A 69 12.42 1.36 -9.59
C GLY A 69 12.38 0.65 -10.94
N SER A 70 11.25 0.77 -11.64
CA SER A 70 11.02 0.07 -12.91
C SER A 70 11.82 0.63 -14.08
N ARG A 71 12.25 1.90 -13.99
CA ARG A 71 13.06 2.60 -15.00
C ARG A 71 14.39 3.10 -14.41
N PRO A 72 15.39 3.37 -15.26
CA PRO A 72 16.62 4.02 -14.82
C PRO A 72 16.31 5.33 -14.07
N ARG A 73 17.00 5.55 -12.95
CA ARG A 73 16.84 6.73 -12.05
C ARG A 73 15.55 6.76 -11.23
N GLU A 74 14.65 5.79 -11.39
CA GLU A 74 13.55 5.61 -10.44
C GLU A 74 14.04 4.89 -9.18
N MET A 75 13.43 5.23 -8.04
CA MET A 75 13.68 4.58 -6.75
C MET A 75 12.37 4.28 -6.04
N GLU A 76 12.32 3.12 -5.40
CA GLU A 76 11.20 2.74 -4.54
C GLU A 76 11.69 2.55 -3.11
N VAL A 77 10.87 3.00 -2.17
CA VAL A 77 11.11 2.87 -0.74
C VAL A 77 9.91 2.17 -0.11
N LEU A 78 10.18 1.14 0.67
CA LEU A 78 9.19 0.49 1.54
C LEU A 78 9.66 0.65 2.97
N ARG A 79 8.82 1.21 3.83
CA ARG A 79 9.08 1.36 5.26
C ARG A 79 7.94 0.76 6.07
N ILE A 80 8.28 0.05 7.13
CA ILE A 80 7.36 -0.68 7.99
C ILE A 80 7.72 -0.36 9.43
N HIS A 81 6.75 0.09 10.21
CA HIS A 81 6.90 0.43 11.62
C HIS A 81 6.22 -0.62 12.48
N PHE A 82 6.89 -1.03 13.53
CA PHE A 82 6.51 -2.09 14.43
C PHE A 82 6.35 -1.59 15.86
N PHE A 83 5.33 -2.10 16.53
CA PHE A 83 5.15 -1.97 17.97
C PHE A 83 4.75 -3.34 18.51
N ASP A 84 5.42 -3.82 19.55
CA ASP A 84 5.10 -5.11 20.19
C ASP A 84 4.99 -6.27 19.17
N ASN A 85 6.02 -6.40 18.33
CA ASN A 85 6.12 -7.38 17.23
C ASN A 85 5.05 -7.25 16.12
N ARG A 86 4.27 -6.17 16.04
CA ARG A 86 3.21 -6.00 15.03
C ARG A 86 3.37 -4.73 14.21
N SER A 87 3.11 -4.81 12.92
CA SER A 87 3.08 -3.64 12.04
C SER A 87 1.94 -2.71 12.44
N TYR A 88 2.20 -1.41 12.52
CA TYR A 88 1.15 -0.41 12.78
C TYR A 88 1.09 0.71 11.75
N TRP A 89 2.15 0.86 10.94
CA TRP A 89 2.21 1.82 9.85
C TRP A 89 3.14 1.30 8.77
N ILE A 90 2.70 1.38 7.51
CA ILE A 90 3.45 0.92 6.34
C ILE A 90 3.41 2.03 5.31
N GLU A 91 4.57 2.40 4.77
CA GLU A 91 4.75 3.45 3.78
C GLU A 91 5.39 2.86 2.52
N TYR A 92 4.88 3.24 1.35
CA TYR A 92 5.48 2.99 0.06
C TYR A 92 5.63 4.31 -0.69
N ASP A 93 6.87 4.65 -1.04
CA ASP A 93 7.19 5.81 -1.87
C ASP A 93 7.83 5.33 -3.18
N ALA A 94 7.41 5.92 -4.30
CA ALA A 94 8.05 5.76 -5.60
C ALA A 94 8.47 7.14 -6.13
N PHE A 95 9.77 7.29 -6.36
CA PHE A 95 10.40 8.50 -6.87
C PHE A 95 10.79 8.30 -8.34
N GLY A 96 10.33 9.20 -9.20
CA GLY A 96 10.69 9.27 -10.61
C GLY A 96 10.46 10.68 -11.13
N ASP A 97 9.80 10.84 -12.28
CA ASP A 97 9.37 12.15 -12.79
C ASP A 97 8.33 12.84 -11.88
N SER A 98 7.68 12.04 -11.03
CA SER A 98 6.80 12.49 -9.96
C SER A 98 7.05 11.66 -8.71
N TRP A 99 6.58 12.16 -7.56
CA TRP A 99 6.58 11.41 -6.30
C TRP A 99 5.19 10.84 -6.05
N LEU A 100 5.12 9.52 -5.95
CA LEU A 100 3.95 8.79 -5.51
C LEU A 100 4.18 8.29 -4.08
N ARG A 101 3.24 8.55 -3.18
CA ARG A 101 3.23 8.04 -1.81
C ARG A 101 1.93 7.32 -1.52
N GLU A 102 2.03 6.12 -0.96
CA GLU A 102 0.92 5.33 -0.45
C GLU A 102 1.24 4.89 0.98
N GLU A 103 0.24 4.90 1.86
CA GLU A 103 0.42 4.47 3.25
C GLU A 103 -0.77 3.67 3.77
N LYS A 104 -0.49 2.76 4.70
CA LYS A 104 -1.49 1.99 5.45
C LYS A 104 -1.32 2.31 6.93
N GLY A 105 -2.39 2.79 7.56
CA GLY A 105 -2.35 3.25 8.96
C GLY A 105 -1.70 4.62 9.10
N SER A 106 -1.50 5.04 10.35
CA SER A 106 -0.83 6.30 10.66
C SER A 106 -0.15 6.24 12.02
N CYS A 107 0.80 7.15 12.24
CA CYS A 107 1.39 7.37 13.56
C CYS A 107 0.31 7.75 14.62
N SER A 108 -0.83 8.31 14.23
CA SER A 108 -1.87 8.66 15.20
C SER A 108 -2.73 7.45 15.62
N ASP A 109 -2.89 6.45 14.74
CA ASP A 109 -3.77 5.32 14.99
C ASP A 109 -3.16 4.28 15.93
N TRP A 110 -1.83 4.18 16.00
CA TRP A 110 -1.21 3.27 16.96
C TRP A 110 -1.41 3.75 18.40
N ILE A 111 -1.32 5.06 18.70
CA ILE A 111 -1.51 5.59 20.06
C ILE A 111 -2.91 5.24 20.58
N LYS A 112 -3.91 5.18 19.69
CA LYS A 112 -5.28 4.83 20.06
C LYS A 112 -5.38 3.41 20.62
N ALA A 113 -4.55 2.46 20.21
CA ALA A 113 -4.66 1.06 20.65
C ALA A 113 -4.18 0.83 22.10
N PRO A 114 -3.00 1.32 22.56
CA PRO A 114 -2.62 1.35 23.96
C PRO A 114 -3.55 2.23 24.80
N LEU A 115 -3.98 3.41 24.31
CA LEU A 115 -4.90 4.27 25.04
C LEU A 115 -6.28 3.62 25.24
N ARG A 116 -6.79 2.90 24.24
CA ARG A 116 -8.03 2.13 24.37
C ARG A 116 -7.89 1.02 25.40
N ARG A 117 -6.80 0.25 25.36
CA ARG A 117 -6.51 -0.81 26.36
C ARG A 117 -6.39 -0.25 27.79
N LEU A 118 -5.71 0.90 27.94
CA LEU A 118 -5.64 1.62 29.21
C LEU A 118 -7.04 2.07 29.66
N LYS A 119 -7.82 2.72 28.80
CA LYS A 119 -9.18 3.17 29.10
C LYS A 119 -10.08 2.00 29.55
N GLU A 120 -10.05 0.87 28.84
CA GLU A 120 -10.78 -0.34 29.20
C GLU A 120 -10.35 -0.88 30.58
N SER A 121 -9.05 -0.85 30.90
CA SER A 121 -8.54 -1.26 32.22
C SER A 121 -8.98 -0.36 33.38
N PHE A 122 -9.23 0.93 33.10
CA PHE A 122 -9.75 1.88 34.09
C PHE A 122 -11.28 1.84 34.22
N GLN A 123 -12.01 1.40 33.18
CA GLN A 123 -13.48 1.26 33.19
C GLN A 123 -13.96 -0.09 33.73
N GLY A 124 -13.07 -1.07 33.85
CA GLY A 124 -13.34 -2.38 34.48
C GLY A 124 -13.13 -2.41 36.01
N LYS A 125 -12.94 -1.25 36.65
CA LYS A 125 -12.93 -1.06 38.11
C LYS A 125 -14.12 -0.20 38.53
#